data_AF-A0A6J5GID7-F1
#
_entry.id   AF-A0A6J5GID7-F1
#
_cell.length_a   1.000
_cell.length_b   1.000
_cell.length_c   1.000
_cell.angle_alpha   90.00
_cell.angle_beta   90.00
_cell.angle_gamma   90.00
#
_symmetry.space_group_name_H-M   'P 1'
#
loop_
_entity.id
_entity.type
_entity.pdbx_description
1 polymer ?
#
loop_
_entity_poly.entity_id
_entity_poly.type
_entity_poly.pdbx_seq_one_letter_code
_entity_poly.pdbx_strand_id
1 'polypeptide(L)'
;MEAAFAAAIGVLCACGIYLLLCARVLPVILGITLFSYAINLFLLGMGRLATGQPPVIAGTADGAGAQYADPVPQALVLTAIVIGFAMTAFTVVLALRSLALTGSDHVDGDSEANPQGNDGETHGA
;
A
#
# COMPACT_ATOMS: atom_id res chain seq x y z
N MET A 1 -17.45 -7.25 16.23
CA MET A 1 -16.96 -6.53 15.04
C MET A 1 -15.54 -6.02 15.21
N GLU A 2 -15.21 -5.42 16.35
CA GLU A 2 -13.88 -4.84 16.62
C GLU A 2 -12.72 -5.85 16.44
N ALA A 3 -12.87 -7.08 16.94
CA ALA A 3 -11.83 -8.12 16.78
C ALA A 3 -11.59 -8.50 15.31
N ALA A 4 -12.65 -8.60 14.49
CA ALA A 4 -12.52 -8.90 13.07
C ALA A 4 -11.87 -7.74 12.31
N PHE A 5 -12.17 -6.49 12.71
CA PHE A 5 -11.57 -5.29 12.15
C PHE A 5 -10.07 -5.19 12.48
N ALA A 6 -9.70 -5.43 13.74
CA ALA A 6 -8.30 -5.48 14.18
C ALA A 6 -7.53 -6.60 13.48
N ALA A 7 -8.14 -7.79 13.32
CA ALA A 7 -7.54 -8.90 12.59
C ALA A 7 -7.34 -8.55 11.10
N ALA A 8 -8.31 -7.89 10.47
CA ALA A 8 -8.18 -7.45 9.08
C ALA A 8 -7.00 -6.47 8.92
N ILE A 9 -6.90 -5.45 9.78
CA ILE A 9 -5.77 -4.51 9.76
C ILE A 9 -4.44 -5.26 9.94
N GLY A 10 -4.37 -6.16 10.92
CA GLY A 10 -3.17 -6.97 11.19
C GLY A 10 -2.75 -7.79 9.97
N VAL A 11 -3.69 -8.47 9.30
CA VAL A 11 -3.42 -9.28 8.10
C VAL A 11 -3.00 -8.41 6.92
N LEU A 12 -3.66 -7.26 6.68
CA LEU A 12 -3.27 -6.33 5.61
C LEU A 12 -1.87 -5.75 5.87
N CYS A 13 -1.56 -5.35 7.11
CA CYS A 13 -0.23 -4.87 7.50
C CYS A 13 0.82 -5.96 7.30
N ALA A 14 0.58 -7.17 7.78
CA ALA A 14 1.52 -8.28 7.66
C ALA A 14 1.79 -8.65 6.18
N CYS A 15 0.74 -8.72 5.37
CA CYS A 15 0.86 -8.99 3.94
C CYS A 15 1.59 -7.85 3.21
N GLY A 16 1.27 -6.59 3.53
CA GLY A 16 1.95 -5.42 2.97
C GLY A 16 3.46 -5.40 3.28
N ILE A 17 3.82 -5.67 4.54
CA ILE A 17 5.22 -5.78 4.97
C ILE A 17 5.91 -6.97 4.30
N TYR A 18 5.26 -8.12 4.19
CA TYR A 18 5.82 -9.28 3.50
C TYR A 18 6.14 -8.98 2.03
N LEU A 19 5.21 -8.34 1.32
CA LEU A 19 5.40 -7.96 -0.08
C LEU A 19 6.47 -6.88 -0.27
N LEU A 20 6.63 -5.97 0.69
CA LEU A 20 7.72 -4.99 0.72
C LEU A 20 9.11 -5.62 0.83
N LEU A 21 9.21 -6.82 1.42
CA LEU A 21 10.47 -7.56 1.59
C LEU A 21 10.79 -8.45 0.39
N CYS A 22 9.94 -8.49 -0.64
CA CYS A 22 10.20 -9.25 -1.85
C CYS A 22 11.20 -8.51 -2.76
N ALA A 23 12.10 -9.25 -3.39
CA ALA A 23 13.17 -8.67 -4.21
C ALA A 23 12.73 -8.23 -5.62
N ARG A 24 11.42 -8.10 -5.88
CA ARG A 24 10.87 -7.77 -7.19
C ARG A 24 9.98 -6.54 -7.12
N VAL A 25 10.04 -5.66 -8.13
CA VAL A 25 9.41 -4.33 -8.04
C VAL A 25 7.88 -4.42 -7.97
N LEU A 26 7.25 -5.32 -8.74
CA LEU A 26 5.79 -5.49 -8.70
C LEU A 26 5.26 -5.89 -7.29
N PRO A 27 5.78 -6.94 -6.63
CA PRO A 27 5.45 -7.23 -5.23
C PRO A 27 5.63 -6.02 -4.30
N VAL A 28 6.73 -5.28 -4.42
CA VAL A 28 6.97 -4.10 -3.58
C VAL A 28 5.89 -3.04 -3.77
N ILE A 29 5.49 -2.74 -5.02
CA ILE A 29 4.40 -1.80 -5.31
C ILE A 29 3.09 -2.27 -4.67
N LEU A 30 2.75 -3.56 -4.80
CA LEU A 30 1.56 -4.13 -4.17
C LEU A 30 1.66 -4.12 -2.63
N GLY A 31 2.85 -4.28 -2.07
CA GLY A 31 3.09 -4.18 -0.64
C GLY A 31 2.83 -2.78 -0.11
N ILE A 32 3.33 -1.74 -0.80
CA ILE A 32 3.08 -0.34 -0.47
C ILE A 32 1.57 -0.02 -0.53
N THR A 33 0.88 -0.47 -1.57
CA THR A 33 -0.56 -0.18 -1.74
C THR A 33 -1.40 -0.89 -0.68
N LEU A 34 -1.11 -2.15 -0.39
CA LEU A 34 -1.83 -2.92 0.63
C LEU A 34 -1.58 -2.37 2.04
N PHE A 35 -0.35 -1.95 2.34
CA PHE A 35 -0.01 -1.29 3.60
C PHE A 35 -0.74 0.06 3.75
N SER A 36 -0.86 0.84 2.67
CA SER A 36 -1.65 2.07 2.63
C SER A 36 -3.13 1.81 2.93
N TYR A 37 -3.72 0.74 2.38
CA TYR A 37 -5.09 0.36 2.72
C TYR A 37 -5.25 -0.06 4.18
N ALA A 38 -4.25 -0.72 4.77
CA ALA A 38 -4.26 -1.05 6.20
C ALA A 38 -4.29 0.21 7.07
N ILE A 39 -3.48 1.22 6.73
CA ILE A 39 -3.45 2.52 7.41
C ILE A 39 -4.80 3.25 7.24
N ASN A 40 -5.37 3.26 6.03
CA ASN A 40 -6.66 3.89 5.79
C ASN A 40 -7.77 3.26 6.64
N LEU A 41 -7.76 1.92 6.75
CA LEU A 41 -8.70 1.19 7.59
C LEU A 41 -8.47 1.49 9.08
N PHE A 42 -7.22 1.55 9.52
CA PHE A 42 -6.88 1.96 10.88
C PHE A 42 -7.36 3.38 11.22
N LEU A 43 -7.13 4.35 10.34
CA LEU A 43 -7.60 5.73 10.49
C LEU A 43 -9.13 5.78 10.61
N LEU A 44 -9.84 5.06 9.75
CA LEU A 44 -11.30 4.95 9.81
C LEU A 44 -11.77 4.36 11.16
N GLY A 45 -11.03 3.40 11.70
CA GLY A 45 -11.32 2.78 12.99
C GLY A 45 -11.24 3.73 14.20
N MET A 46 -10.38 4.76 14.14
CA MET A 46 -10.24 5.74 15.22
C MET A 46 -11.49 6.60 15.43
N GLY A 47 -12.33 6.77 14.41
CA GLY A 47 -13.55 7.59 14.45
C GLY A 47 -14.76 6.98 15.16
N ARG A 48 -14.57 5.84 15.85
CA ARG A 48 -15.60 4.93 16.39
C ARG A 48 -16.42 4.28 15.26
N LEU A 49 -16.52 2.95 15.27
CA LEU A 49 -17.36 2.17 14.36
C LEU A 49 -18.86 2.32 14.72
N ALA A 50 -19.38 3.54 14.71
CA ALA A 50 -20.79 3.82 14.87
C ALA A 50 -21.51 3.49 13.56
N THR A 51 -22.30 2.42 13.55
CA THR A 51 -23.10 2.01 12.39
C THR A 51 -24.40 2.83 12.35
N GLY A 52 -24.80 3.29 11.16
CA GLY A 52 -26.10 3.93 10.94
C GLY A 52 -26.18 5.45 11.16
N GLN A 53 -25.04 6.14 11.30
CA GLN A 53 -24.98 7.59 11.50
C GLN A 53 -24.18 8.24 10.36
N PRO A 54 -24.81 8.64 9.23
CA PRO A 54 -24.10 9.32 8.16
C PRO A 54 -23.44 10.62 8.66
N PRO A 55 -22.22 10.94 8.22
CA PRO A 55 -21.49 12.18 8.54
C PRO A 55 -22.05 13.38 7.74
N VAL A 56 -23.35 13.41 7.48
CA VAL A 56 -23.99 14.40 6.61
C VAL A 56 -25.18 14.97 7.37
N ILE A 57 -25.17 16.28 7.60
CA ILE A 57 -26.28 16.99 8.23
C ILE A 57 -27.48 16.92 7.27
N ALA A 58 -28.44 16.04 7.57
CA ALA A 58 -29.70 15.97 6.83
C ALA A 58 -30.57 17.16 7.25
N GLY A 59 -30.79 18.10 6.33
CA GLY A 59 -31.51 19.36 6.59
C GLY A 59 -33.00 19.25 6.90
N THR A 60 -33.54 18.07 7.25
CA THR A 60 -35.00 17.85 7.42
C THR A 60 -35.40 16.97 8.62
N ALA A 61 -34.52 16.69 9.57
CA ALA A 61 -34.93 15.99 10.80
C ALA A 61 -34.77 16.90 12.03
N ASP A 62 -35.89 17.54 12.37
CA ASP A 62 -36.20 17.96 13.74
C ASP A 62 -35.84 16.85 14.74
N GLY A 63 -35.20 17.23 15.85
CA GLY A 63 -35.15 16.39 17.05
C GLY A 63 -33.75 16.08 17.54
N ALA A 64 -33.47 16.54 18.75
CA ALA A 64 -32.30 16.18 19.54
C ALA A 64 -32.09 14.65 19.57
N GLY A 65 -31.05 14.16 18.89
CA GLY A 65 -30.70 12.74 18.95
C GLY A 65 -29.93 12.13 17.77
N ALA A 66 -29.81 12.81 16.63
CA ALA A 66 -28.98 12.30 15.53
C ALA A 66 -27.51 12.28 15.97
N GLN A 67 -26.95 11.09 16.24
CA GLN A 67 -25.51 11.00 16.43
C GLN A 67 -24.89 11.14 15.04
N TYR A 68 -23.79 11.86 14.89
CA TYR A 68 -23.08 11.92 13.62
C TYR A 68 -21.80 11.10 13.74
N ALA A 69 -21.40 10.43 12.67
CA ALA A 69 -20.05 9.88 12.60
C ALA A 69 -19.03 11.03 12.58
N ASP A 70 -17.86 10.81 13.17
CA ASP A 70 -16.79 11.82 13.18
C ASP A 70 -16.33 12.10 11.73
N PRO A 71 -16.47 13.34 11.24
CA PRO A 71 -16.06 13.69 9.88
C PRO A 71 -14.54 13.78 9.71
N VAL A 72 -13.76 13.91 10.80
CA VAL A 72 -12.31 14.12 10.72
C VAL A 72 -11.58 12.91 10.14
N PRO A 73 -11.77 11.66 10.64
CA PRO A 73 -11.13 10.49 10.05
C PRO A 73 -11.51 10.25 8.59
N GLN A 74 -12.73 10.61 8.21
CA GLN A 74 -13.20 10.43 6.84
C GLN A 74 -12.52 11.38 5.86
N ALA A 75 -12.37 12.65 6.23
CA ALA A 75 -11.63 13.63 5.45
C ALA A 75 -10.16 13.19 5.28
N LEU A 76 -9.52 12.72 6.36
CA LEU A 76 -8.15 12.22 6.32
C LEU A 76 -8.00 11.02 5.38
N VAL A 77 -8.92 10.06 5.42
CA VAL A 77 -8.90 8.88 4.54
C VAL A 77 -9.11 9.28 3.07
N LEU A 78 -10.02 10.21 2.77
CA LEU A 78 -10.23 10.67 1.39
C LEU A 78 -8.96 11.33 0.81
N THR A 79 -8.28 12.15 1.60
CA THR A 79 -6.99 12.74 1.22
C THR A 79 -5.93 11.66 1.01
N ALA A 80 -5.83 10.69 1.92
CA ALA A 80 -4.88 9.58 1.82
C ALA A 80 -5.12 8.72 0.57
N ILE A 81 -6.38 8.49 0.18
CA ILE A 81 -6.73 7.74 -1.04
C ILE A 81 -6.20 8.45 -2.29
N VAL A 82 -6.39 9.78 -2.40
CA VAL A 82 -5.95 10.54 -3.58
C VAL A 82 -4.42 10.58 -3.67
N ILE A 83 -3.73 10.81 -2.54
CA ILE A 83 -2.27 10.77 -2.47
C ILE A 83 -1.76 9.36 -2.84
N GLY A 84 -2.36 8.32 -2.25
CA GLY A 84 -2.00 6.93 -2.53
C GLY A 84 -2.17 6.57 -4.01
N PHE A 85 -3.26 7.02 -4.63
CA PHE A 85 -3.49 6.83 -6.07
C PHE A 85 -2.39 7.51 -6.91
N ALA A 86 -2.12 8.79 -6.65
CA ALA A 86 -1.12 9.56 -7.39
C ALA A 86 0.28 8.94 -7.25
N MET A 87 0.67 8.59 -6.03
CA MET A 87 1.97 7.97 -5.74
C MET A 87 2.09 6.58 -6.38
N THR A 88 1.04 5.75 -6.31
CA THR A 88 1.05 4.42 -6.94
C THR A 88 1.18 4.53 -8.46
N ALA A 89 0.43 5.42 -9.10
CA ALA A 89 0.52 5.65 -10.54
C ALA A 89 1.95 6.10 -10.93
N PHE A 90 2.52 7.03 -10.16
CA PHE A 90 3.90 7.47 -10.37
C PHE A 90 4.91 6.33 -10.22
N THR A 91 4.83 5.53 -9.14
CA THR A 91 5.73 4.40 -8.91
C THR A 91 5.60 3.33 -9.99
N VAL A 92 4.40 3.05 -10.48
CA VAL A 92 4.19 2.10 -11.60
C VAL A 92 4.85 2.61 -12.89
N VAL A 93 4.69 3.89 -13.22
CA VAL A 93 5.36 4.49 -14.40
C VAL A 93 6.89 4.43 -14.24
N LEU A 94 7.40 4.71 -13.03
CA LEU A 94 8.82 4.59 -12.71
C LEU A 94 9.33 3.15 -12.86
N ALA A 95 8.57 2.16 -12.38
CA ALA A 95 8.92 0.75 -12.49
C ALA A 95 8.97 0.29 -13.95
N LEU A 96 7.98 0.67 -14.76
CA LEU A 96 7.97 0.39 -16.20
C LEU A 96 9.15 1.05 -16.91
N ARG A 97 9.48 2.30 -16.54
CA ARG A 97 10.65 3.00 -17.09
C ARG A 97 11.96 2.34 -16.65
N SER A 98 12.07 1.91 -15.40
CA SER A 98 13.24 1.19 -14.89
C SER A 98 13.44 -0.13 -15.62
N LEU A 99 12.36 -0.87 -15.83
CA LEU A 99 12.37 -2.12 -16.60
C LEU A 99 12.80 -1.88 -18.05
N ALA A 100 12.32 -0.81 -18.69
CA ALA A 100 12.72 -0.46 -20.05
C ALA A 100 14.21 -0.07 -20.17
N LEU A 101 14.82 0.46 -19.10
CA LEU A 101 16.23 0.89 -19.09
C LEU A 101 17.20 -0.23 -18.69
N THR A 102 16.80 -1.07 -17.74
CA THR A 102 17.69 -2.08 -17.13
C THR A 102 17.42 -3.50 -17.62
N GLY A 103 16.22 -3.77 -18.16
CA GLY A 103 15.78 -5.11 -18.51
C GLY A 103 15.53 -6.03 -17.30
N SER A 104 15.72 -5.55 -16.07
CA SER A 104 15.54 -6.31 -14.83
C SER A 104 14.41 -5.71 -13.99
N ASP A 105 13.63 -6.60 -13.36
CA ASP A 105 12.59 -6.25 -12.39
C ASP A 105 13.06 -6.52 -10.94
N HIS A 106 14.36 -6.78 -10.76
CA HIS A 106 14.95 -7.06 -9.46
C HIS A 106 15.27 -5.76 -8.72
N VAL A 107 14.82 -5.65 -7.47
CA VAL A 107 14.92 -4.44 -6.65
C VAL A 107 16.37 -4.20 -6.20
N ASP A 108 17.14 -5.25 -5.96
CA ASP A 108 18.51 -5.15 -5.43
C ASP A 108 19.53 -4.70 -6.49
N GLY A 109 19.12 -4.53 -7.74
CA GLY A 109 20.02 -4.10 -8.82
C GLY A 109 21.00 -5.17 -9.30
N ASP A 110 20.95 -6.37 -8.72
CA ASP A 110 21.70 -7.54 -9.20
C ASP A 110 21.20 -7.91 -10.59
N SER A 111 21.94 -7.46 -11.59
CA SER A 111 21.81 -7.95 -12.94
C SER A 111 22.38 -9.36 -12.94
N GLU A 112 21.58 -10.39 -13.26
CA GLU A 112 22.10 -11.72 -13.62
C GLU A 112 22.87 -11.64 -14.94
N ALA A 113 23.98 -10.91 -14.93
CA ALA A 113 24.94 -10.78 -16.00
C ALA A 113 26.30 -11.29 -15.50
N ASN A 114 26.39 -12.59 -15.17
CA ASN A 114 27.50 -13.40 -15.68
C ASN A 114 27.25 -14.92 -15.59
N PRO A 115 26.71 -15.56 -16.64
CA PRO A 115 26.77 -17.01 -16.81
C PRO A 115 28.04 -17.51 -17.55
N GLN A 116 29.18 -16.80 -17.54
CA GLN A 116 30.46 -17.36 -18.00
C GLN A 116 31.68 -16.70 -17.33
N GLY A 117 32.26 -17.40 -16.36
CA GLY A 117 33.69 -17.36 -16.08
C GLY A 117 34.40 -18.54 -16.75
N ASN A 118 34.35 -18.59 -18.08
CA ASN A 118 35.33 -19.30 -18.92
C ASN A 118 36.40 -18.22 -19.23
N ASP A 119 37.70 -18.34 -19.03
CA ASP A 119 38.62 -19.45 -19.15
C ASP A 119 39.76 -19.22 -18.15
N GLY A 120 40.04 -20.21 -17.30
CA GLY A 120 41.35 -20.31 -16.68
C GLY A 120 42.35 -20.74 -17.75
N GLU A 121 42.80 -19.80 -18.59
CA GLU A 121 44.02 -19.94 -19.36
C GLU A 121 45.18 -20.13 -18.38
N THR A 122 45.46 -21.38 -18.01
CA THR A 122 46.77 -21.77 -17.49
C THR A 122 47.76 -21.74 -18.64
N HIS A 123 48.19 -20.53 -18.99
CA HIS A 123 49.46 -20.31 -19.68
C HIS A 123 50.56 -20.34 -18.61
N GLY A 124 51.34 -21.43 -18.58
CA GLY A 124 52.62 -21.47 -17.85
C GLY A 124 52.91 -22.76 -17.09
N ALA A 125 53.55 -23.71 -17.78
CA ALA A 125 54.76 -24.43 -17.33
C ALA A 125 55.21 -25.40 -18.43
#